data_AF-A0A9X1X5V2-F1
#
_entry.id   AF-A0A9X1X5V2-F1
#
_cell.length_a   1.000
_cell.length_b   1.000
_cell.length_c   1.000
_cell.angle_alpha   90.00
_cell.angle_beta   90.00
_cell.angle_gamma   90.00
#
_symmetry.space_group_name_H-M   'P 1'
#
loop_
_entity.id
_entity.type
_entity.pdbx_description
1 polymer ?
#
loop_
_entity_poly.entity_id
_entity_poly.type
_entity_poly.pdbx_seq_one_letter_code
_entity_poly.pdbx_strand_id
1 'polypeptide(L)'
;MQPARNCPKHLKLLASLALILFSLKVYSQNITLQNAFAHNDYWHKRPLFDALENGYSNIEADIYLRNNRLIVAHLLPIFRKNKNLEDLYLKPLYDCITGVSNKAVCPLQPVTLMIDIKSDAESTYLALEQLLKKYKSILSGYENGVYIQRQLTIVITGHKPLQLMMAQKERLAFIDQDLLKVKTDTLAASVYQTASCRYSRLLNWNGIGEITPSERHHLKTFVYAAHRQGKKVRLWASPEDPVVWQELLDCGVDLINTDRIVELKDFLIRKLNLAKHPVNEALTFNPLTQNY
;
A
#
# COMPACT_ATOMS: atom_id res chain seq x y z
N MET A 1 -33.40 -60.11 -45.07
CA MET A 1 -32.63 -58.86 -45.23
C MET A 1 -32.13 -58.43 -43.86
N GLN A 2 -30.82 -58.56 -43.60
CA GLN A 2 -30.18 -58.00 -42.39
C GLN A 2 -29.83 -56.53 -42.66
N PRO A 3 -30.12 -55.57 -41.76
CA PRO A 3 -29.56 -54.24 -41.86
C PRO A 3 -28.14 -54.19 -41.27
N ALA A 4 -27.31 -53.39 -41.93
CA ALA A 4 -25.88 -53.27 -41.77
C ALA A 4 -25.43 -52.68 -40.43
N ARG A 5 -24.28 -53.16 -39.95
CA ARG A 5 -23.52 -52.61 -38.83
C ARG A 5 -22.92 -51.25 -39.21
N ASN A 6 -23.32 -50.18 -38.53
CA ASN A 6 -22.59 -48.92 -38.57
C ASN A 6 -21.36 -48.98 -37.65
N CYS A 7 -20.22 -48.61 -38.23
CA CYS A 7 -18.86 -48.75 -37.72
C CYS A 7 -18.42 -47.48 -36.97
N PRO A 8 -18.06 -47.53 -35.67
CA PRO A 8 -17.66 -46.35 -34.92
C PRO A 8 -16.14 -46.11 -35.04
N LYS A 9 -15.67 -45.72 -36.23
CA LYS A 9 -14.23 -45.42 -36.44
C LYS A 9 -13.88 -43.93 -36.43
N HIS A 10 -14.86 -43.02 -36.49
CA HIS A 10 -14.59 -41.57 -36.43
C HIS A 10 -14.73 -40.95 -35.03
N LEU A 11 -15.30 -41.66 -34.06
CA LEU A 11 -15.49 -41.09 -32.70
C LEU A 11 -14.20 -41.06 -31.86
N LYS A 12 -13.19 -41.85 -32.24
CA LYS A 12 -11.91 -41.91 -31.49
C LYS A 12 -10.88 -40.86 -31.91
N LEU A 13 -11.06 -40.19 -33.05
CA LEU A 13 -10.10 -39.18 -33.52
C LEU A 13 -10.40 -37.76 -32.99
N LEU A 14 -11.63 -37.50 -32.56
CA LEU A 14 -12.00 -36.21 -31.92
C LEU A 14 -11.72 -36.20 -30.41
N ALA A 15 -11.51 -37.36 -29.79
CA ALA A 15 -11.16 -37.46 -28.37
C ALA A 15 -9.68 -37.15 -28.07
N SER A 16 -8.81 -37.15 -29.09
CA SER A 16 -7.36 -36.94 -28.93
C SER A 16 -6.94 -35.47 -29.04
N LEU A 17 -7.79 -34.59 -29.59
CA LEU A 17 -7.49 -33.16 -29.71
C LEU A 17 -8.02 -32.32 -28.52
N ALA A 18 -8.75 -32.95 -27.59
CA ALA A 18 -9.29 -32.29 -26.40
C ALA A 18 -8.33 -32.30 -25.19
N LEU A 19 -7.20 -33.02 -25.28
CA LEU A 19 -6.25 -33.20 -24.18
C LEU A 19 -4.93 -32.40 -24.32
N ILE A 20 -4.95 -31.32 -25.11
CA ILE A 20 -3.91 -30.29 -25.10
C ILE A 20 -4.57 -28.93 -24.82
N LEU A 21 -5.52 -28.89 -23.89
CA LEU A 21 -5.72 -27.69 -23.10
C LEU A 21 -4.60 -27.71 -22.06
N PHE A 22 -3.41 -27.27 -22.48
CA PHE A 22 -2.40 -26.78 -21.55
C PHE A 22 -3.15 -25.87 -20.58
N SER A 23 -3.23 -26.29 -19.33
CA SER A 23 -3.69 -25.44 -18.25
C SER A 23 -2.64 -24.34 -18.14
N LEU A 24 -2.73 -23.33 -19.00
CA LEU A 24 -2.05 -22.07 -18.80
C LEU A 24 -2.56 -21.64 -17.43
N LYS A 25 -1.71 -21.80 -16.41
CA LYS A 25 -1.91 -21.10 -15.15
C LYS A 25 -1.87 -19.63 -15.54
N VAL A 26 -3.04 -19.07 -15.80
CA VAL A 26 -3.23 -17.63 -15.87
C VAL A 26 -2.97 -17.17 -14.46
N TYR A 27 -1.71 -16.83 -14.18
CA TYR A 27 -1.39 -16.08 -12.99
C TYR A 27 -2.15 -14.76 -13.15
N SER A 28 -3.11 -14.51 -12.27
CA SER A 28 -3.62 -13.15 -12.08
C SER A 28 -2.39 -12.29 -11.90
N GLN A 29 -2.16 -11.35 -12.83
CA GLN A 29 -1.07 -10.41 -12.69
C GLN A 29 -1.43 -9.59 -11.44
N ASN A 30 -0.76 -9.82 -10.33
CA ASN A 30 -0.93 -9.00 -9.15
C ASN A 30 -0.40 -7.61 -9.50
N ILE A 31 -1.32 -6.74 -9.93
CA ILE A 31 -1.03 -5.35 -10.25
C ILE A 31 -0.70 -4.67 -8.94
N THR A 32 0.50 -4.10 -8.83
CA THR A 32 0.84 -3.24 -7.70
C THR A 32 0.05 -1.94 -7.79
N LEU A 33 -0.72 -1.65 -6.75
CA LEU A 33 -1.49 -0.43 -6.62
C LEU A 33 -0.63 0.63 -5.92
N GLN A 34 0.09 1.42 -6.71
CA GLN A 34 1.07 2.39 -6.18
C GLN A 34 0.45 3.43 -5.23
N ASN A 35 -0.82 3.79 -5.46
CA ASN A 35 -1.55 4.75 -4.65
C ASN A 35 -2.26 4.15 -3.44
N ALA A 36 -2.22 2.83 -3.25
CA ALA A 36 -2.95 2.18 -2.17
C ALA A 36 -2.10 2.06 -0.90
N PHE A 37 -2.70 2.37 0.24
CA PHE A 37 -2.08 2.25 1.57
C PHE A 37 -2.99 1.46 2.52
N ALA A 38 -2.53 0.27 2.93
CA ALA A 38 -3.26 -0.61 3.83
C ALA A 38 -3.04 -0.14 5.27
N HIS A 39 -4.00 0.65 5.76
CA HIS A 39 -4.00 1.21 7.10
C HIS A 39 -4.41 0.14 8.11
N ASN A 40 -3.78 0.20 9.28
CA ASN A 40 -3.93 -0.78 10.34
C ASN A 40 -4.03 -2.25 9.88
N ASP A 41 -3.17 -2.67 8.95
CA ASP A 41 -3.25 -3.98 8.29
C ASP A 41 -3.28 -5.16 9.29
N TYR A 42 -2.75 -4.94 10.49
CA TYR A 42 -2.79 -5.87 11.61
C TYR A 42 -4.21 -6.27 12.09
N TRP A 43 -5.27 -5.53 11.72
CA TRP A 43 -6.69 -5.92 11.93
C TRP A 43 -7.17 -7.02 11.00
N HIS A 44 -6.53 -7.22 9.84
CA HIS A 44 -6.92 -8.26 8.90
C HIS A 44 -6.64 -9.67 9.43
N LYS A 45 -7.31 -10.66 8.83
CA LYS A 45 -7.20 -12.06 9.24
C LYS A 45 -5.79 -12.60 8.99
N ARG A 46 -5.22 -12.26 7.84
CA ARG A 46 -3.83 -12.57 7.47
C ARG A 46 -3.10 -11.26 7.17
N PRO A 47 -2.62 -10.54 8.21
CA PRO A 47 -1.81 -9.34 8.01
C PRO A 47 -0.65 -9.62 7.06
N LEU A 48 -0.22 -8.61 6.31
CA LEU A 48 0.68 -8.66 5.18
C LEU A 48 0.11 -9.42 3.97
N PHE A 49 -0.28 -10.69 4.15
CA PHE A 49 -0.72 -11.54 3.05
C PHE A 49 -1.95 -10.98 2.33
N ASP A 50 -2.98 -10.57 3.09
CA ASP A 50 -4.20 -10.01 2.52
C ASP A 50 -3.90 -8.70 1.75
N ALA A 51 -3.01 -7.84 2.27
CA ALA A 51 -2.57 -6.62 1.58
C ALA A 51 -1.80 -6.93 0.28
N LEU A 52 -0.78 -7.80 0.33
CA LEU A 52 0.03 -8.14 -0.83
C LEU A 52 -0.78 -8.84 -1.93
N GLU A 53 -1.68 -9.76 -1.57
CA GLU A 53 -2.59 -10.43 -2.51
C GLU A 53 -3.59 -9.45 -3.16
N ASN A 54 -3.85 -8.30 -2.52
CA ASN A 54 -4.66 -7.21 -3.08
C ASN A 54 -3.82 -6.13 -3.79
N GLY A 55 -2.52 -6.36 -3.98
CA GLY A 55 -1.63 -5.47 -4.74
C GLY A 55 -1.10 -4.27 -3.95
N TYR A 56 -1.30 -4.23 -2.62
CA TYR A 56 -0.78 -3.16 -1.78
C TYR A 56 0.73 -3.32 -1.62
N SER A 57 1.44 -2.19 -1.73
CA SER A 57 2.88 -2.10 -1.47
C SER A 57 3.22 -1.06 -0.40
N ASN A 58 2.21 -0.39 0.17
CA ASN A 58 2.37 0.48 1.33
C ASN A 58 1.44 -0.05 2.43
N ILE A 59 2.03 -0.42 3.56
CA ILE A 59 1.35 -1.17 4.62
C ILE A 59 1.73 -0.57 5.97
N GLU A 60 0.79 -0.47 6.89
CA GLU A 60 1.03 0.02 8.25
C GLU A 60 0.92 -1.05 9.33
N ALA A 61 1.82 -1.00 10.30
CA ALA A 61 1.77 -1.82 11.50
C ALA A 61 2.00 -0.98 12.77
N ASP A 62 1.06 -1.08 13.72
CA ASP A 62 1.22 -0.52 15.06
C ASP A 62 2.08 -1.42 15.93
N ILE A 63 3.07 -0.84 16.61
CA ILE A 63 3.96 -1.60 17.50
C ILE A 63 4.06 -1.02 18.91
N TYR A 64 4.23 -1.93 19.86
CA TYR A 64 4.57 -1.65 21.25
C TYR A 64 5.80 -2.45 21.66
N LEU A 65 6.73 -1.82 22.38
CA LEU A 65 7.80 -2.53 23.08
C LEU A 65 7.28 -3.07 24.41
N ARG A 66 7.34 -4.38 24.61
CA ARG A 66 7.02 -5.05 25.88
C ARG A 66 7.96 -6.21 26.14
N ASN A 67 8.54 -6.26 27.33
CA ASN A 67 9.48 -7.32 27.73
C ASN A 67 10.56 -7.57 26.66
N ASN A 68 11.11 -6.48 26.11
CA ASN A 68 12.11 -6.49 25.04
C ASN A 68 11.64 -7.13 23.71
N ARG A 69 10.33 -7.20 23.46
CA ARG A 69 9.73 -7.70 22.22
C ARG A 69 8.86 -6.64 21.56
N LEU A 70 8.92 -6.56 20.24
CA LEU A 70 8.09 -5.66 19.43
C LEU A 70 6.79 -6.36 19.06
N ILE A 71 5.74 -6.04 19.81
CA ILE A 71 4.43 -6.67 19.68
C ILE A 71 3.57 -5.82 18.75
N VAL A 72 2.87 -6.48 17.84
CA VAL A 72 1.82 -5.86 17.01
C VAL A 72 0.49 -6.12 17.71
N ALA A 73 -0.22 -5.07 18.13
CA ALA A 73 -1.34 -5.22 19.05
C ALA A 73 -2.60 -4.48 18.64
N HIS A 74 -3.73 -5.19 18.75
CA HIS A 74 -5.06 -4.63 18.99
C HIS A 74 -5.15 -4.20 20.45
N LEU A 75 -5.87 -3.12 20.75
CA LEU A 75 -5.99 -2.52 22.08
C LEU A 75 -5.86 -3.54 23.24
N LEU A 76 -5.03 -3.17 24.21
CA LEU A 76 -4.88 -3.83 25.51
C LEU A 76 -6.23 -4.24 26.11
N PRO A 77 -6.45 -5.48 26.60
CA PRO A 77 -5.43 -6.41 27.13
C PRO A 77 -5.30 -7.76 26.38
N ILE A 78 -5.92 -7.96 25.21
CA ILE A 78 -5.92 -9.28 24.53
C ILE A 78 -4.70 -9.42 23.62
N PHE A 79 -3.52 -9.60 24.22
CA PHE A 79 -2.36 -10.08 23.48
C PHE A 79 -2.53 -11.55 23.15
N ARG A 80 -2.91 -11.87 21.90
CA ARG A 80 -2.67 -13.21 21.37
C ARG A 80 -1.15 -13.42 21.36
N LYS A 81 -0.68 -14.41 22.14
CA LYS A 81 0.74 -14.63 22.52
C LYS A 81 1.80 -14.66 21.40
N ASN A 82 1.40 -14.66 20.12
CA ASN A 82 2.29 -14.95 18.98
C ASN A 82 2.29 -13.88 17.86
N LYS A 83 1.82 -12.65 18.10
CA LYS A 83 1.80 -11.59 17.07
C LYS A 83 2.90 -10.55 17.32
N ASN A 84 4.12 -10.82 16.84
CA ASN A 84 5.22 -9.86 16.84
C ASN A 84 5.52 -9.35 15.43
N LEU A 85 6.22 -8.23 15.33
CA LEU A 85 6.54 -7.57 14.05
C LEU A 85 7.36 -8.46 13.10
N GLU A 86 8.31 -9.23 13.66
CA GLU A 86 9.20 -10.10 12.88
C GLU A 86 8.40 -11.18 12.15
N ASP A 87 7.55 -11.91 12.87
CA ASP A 87 6.79 -13.03 12.33
C ASP A 87 5.65 -12.60 11.38
N LEU A 88 5.04 -11.44 11.63
CA LEU A 88 3.92 -10.96 10.82
C LEU A 88 4.36 -10.27 9.53
N TYR A 89 5.48 -9.53 9.56
CA TYR A 89 5.86 -8.65 8.45
C TYR A 89 7.26 -8.91 7.92
N LEU A 90 8.30 -8.77 8.76
CA LEU A 90 9.68 -8.75 8.29
C LEU A 90 10.14 -10.10 7.75
N LYS A 91 9.90 -11.19 8.48
CA LYS A 91 10.32 -12.53 8.06
C LYS A 91 9.59 -12.99 6.79
N PRO A 92 8.25 -12.88 6.66
CA PRO A 92 7.58 -13.26 5.42
C PRO A 92 8.02 -12.43 4.21
N LEU A 93 8.26 -11.12 4.37
CA LEU A 93 8.79 -10.26 3.31
C LEU A 93 10.20 -10.66 2.92
N TYR A 94 11.08 -10.90 3.91
CA TYR A 94 12.43 -11.38 3.66
C TYR A 94 12.41 -12.70 2.91
N ASP A 95 11.68 -13.69 3.42
CA ASP A 95 11.66 -15.02 2.83
C ASP A 95 11.17 -14.99 1.36
N CYS A 96 10.20 -14.14 1.01
CA CYS A 96 9.73 -14.02 -0.38
C CYS A 96 10.71 -13.24 -1.27
N ILE A 97 11.29 -12.15 -0.80
CA ILE A 97 12.26 -11.33 -1.54
C ILE A 97 13.54 -12.13 -1.84
N THR A 98 14.01 -12.95 -0.89
CA THR A 98 15.22 -13.76 -1.06
C THR A 98 14.96 -15.14 -1.68
N GLY A 99 13.71 -15.45 -2.04
CA GLY A 99 13.34 -16.75 -2.63
C GLY A 99 13.44 -17.95 -1.68
N VAL A 100 13.53 -17.71 -0.37
CA VAL A 100 13.54 -18.77 0.66
C VAL A 100 12.17 -19.44 0.80
N SER A 101 11.09 -18.68 0.55
CA SER A 101 9.71 -19.19 0.63
C SER A 101 8.75 -18.35 -0.21
N ASN A 102 7.83 -19.02 -0.92
CA ASN A 102 6.78 -18.37 -1.72
C ASN A 102 5.43 -18.35 -1.01
N LYS A 103 5.41 -18.37 0.33
CA LYS A 103 4.15 -18.32 1.11
C LYS A 103 3.42 -16.99 0.93
N ALA A 104 4.16 -15.89 0.80
CA ALA A 104 3.61 -14.58 0.50
C ALA A 104 3.77 -14.31 -1.00
N VAL A 105 2.81 -13.58 -1.59
CA VAL A 105 3.00 -12.98 -2.91
C VAL A 105 4.19 -12.05 -2.84
N CYS A 106 5.25 -12.32 -3.60
CA CYS A 106 6.40 -11.44 -3.65
C CYS A 106 6.05 -10.18 -4.47
N PRO A 107 6.14 -8.98 -3.88
CA PRO A 107 5.85 -7.75 -4.61
C PRO A 107 6.90 -7.50 -5.69
N LEU A 108 6.47 -7.09 -6.87
CA LEU A 108 7.38 -6.74 -7.97
C LEU A 108 8.05 -5.39 -7.76
N GLN A 109 7.45 -4.53 -6.93
CA GLN A 109 7.93 -3.20 -6.61
C GLN A 109 8.33 -3.12 -5.13
N PRO A 110 9.23 -2.20 -4.76
CA PRO A 110 9.59 -1.98 -3.37
C PRO A 110 8.37 -1.77 -2.47
N VAL A 111 8.38 -2.43 -1.32
CA VAL A 111 7.36 -2.29 -0.28
C VAL A 111 7.78 -1.18 0.68
N THR A 112 6.82 -0.37 1.11
CA THR A 112 6.96 0.51 2.28
C THR A 112 6.18 -0.09 3.44
N LEU A 113 6.90 -0.44 4.52
CA LEU A 113 6.28 -0.79 5.79
C LEU A 113 6.37 0.43 6.72
N MET A 114 5.24 1.09 6.92
CA MET A 114 5.08 2.16 7.89
C MET A 114 4.87 1.56 9.27
N ILE A 115 5.74 1.89 10.22
CA ILE A 115 5.69 1.39 11.59
C ILE A 115 5.26 2.54 12.49
N ASP A 116 4.08 2.42 13.08
CA ASP A 116 3.57 3.38 14.05
C ASP A 116 4.00 2.95 15.46
N ILE A 117 4.92 3.71 16.06
CA ILE A 117 5.41 3.47 17.41
C ILE A 117 4.40 4.05 18.41
N LYS A 118 3.78 3.15 19.20
CA LYS A 118 2.76 3.50 20.20
C LYS A 118 3.26 3.51 21.65
N SER A 119 4.47 2.98 21.89
CA SER A 119 5.18 3.03 23.18
C SER A 119 6.26 4.11 23.20
N ASP A 120 7.12 4.11 24.21
CA ASP A 120 8.25 5.05 24.31
C ASP A 120 9.10 5.07 23.01
N ALA A 121 9.40 6.26 22.52
CA ALA A 121 9.98 6.46 21.19
C ALA A 121 11.37 5.82 21.04
N GLU A 122 12.29 6.16 21.94
CA GLU A 122 13.70 5.79 21.80
C GLU A 122 13.93 4.31 22.09
N SER A 123 13.41 3.81 23.22
CA SER A 123 13.59 2.40 23.58
C SER A 123 12.95 1.46 22.55
N THR A 124 11.77 1.81 22.03
CA THR A 124 11.10 1.00 20.99
C THR A 124 11.89 1.01 19.69
N TYR A 125 12.39 2.18 19.26
CA TYR A 125 13.18 2.27 18.05
C TYR A 125 14.53 1.57 18.16
N LEU A 126 15.22 1.61 19.30
CA LEU A 126 16.48 0.88 19.51
C LEU A 126 16.27 -0.63 19.40
N ALA A 127 15.18 -1.16 19.99
CA ALA A 127 14.79 -2.56 19.82
C ALA A 127 14.44 -2.88 18.36
N LEU A 128 13.74 -1.98 17.66
CA LEU A 128 13.42 -2.11 16.24
C LEU A 128 14.68 -2.13 15.38
N GLU A 129 15.61 -1.19 15.56
CA GLU A 129 16.86 -1.15 14.83
C GLU A 129 17.62 -2.48 14.97
N GLN A 130 17.73 -3.00 16.20
CA GLN A 130 18.42 -4.25 16.43
C GLN A 130 17.77 -5.43 15.66
N LEU A 131 16.45 -5.42 15.55
CA LEU A 131 15.72 -6.38 14.72
C LEU A 131 16.00 -6.15 13.22
N LEU A 132 15.93 -4.90 12.75
CA LEU A 132 16.12 -4.55 11.34
C LEU A 132 17.52 -4.92 10.82
N LYS A 133 18.56 -4.90 11.67
CA LYS A 133 19.92 -5.35 11.30
C LYS A 133 19.95 -6.76 10.74
N LYS A 134 19.08 -7.67 11.20
CA LYS A 134 18.95 -9.04 10.67
C LYS A 134 18.50 -9.08 9.21
N TYR A 135 17.81 -8.04 8.76
CA TYR A 135 17.20 -7.93 7.44
C TYR A 135 17.88 -6.88 6.54
N LYS A 136 19.06 -6.34 6.94
CA LYS A 136 19.75 -5.24 6.26
C LYS A 136 19.89 -5.41 4.74
N SER A 137 20.05 -6.65 4.25
CA SER A 137 20.23 -6.93 2.82
C SER A 137 19.05 -6.54 1.92
N ILE A 138 17.82 -6.53 2.45
CA ILE A 138 16.62 -6.15 1.69
C ILE A 138 16.13 -4.73 2.02
N LEU A 139 16.68 -4.10 3.06
CA LEU A 139 16.19 -2.84 3.60
C LEU A 139 16.80 -1.62 2.91
N SER A 140 15.97 -0.69 2.46
CA SER A 140 16.43 0.61 2.02
C SER A 140 17.14 1.32 3.18
N GLY A 141 18.23 2.00 2.87
CA GLY A 141 19.12 2.54 3.89
C GLY A 141 19.61 3.94 3.56
N TYR A 142 20.14 4.61 4.57
CA TYR A 142 20.96 5.81 4.41
C TYR A 142 22.39 5.45 4.79
N GLU A 143 23.30 5.55 3.83
CA GLU A 143 24.69 5.12 3.97
C GLU A 143 25.59 6.18 3.32
N ASN A 144 26.62 6.65 4.04
CA ASN A 144 27.60 7.63 3.54
C ASN A 144 26.98 8.91 2.93
N GLY A 145 25.90 9.42 3.52
CA GLY A 145 25.25 10.63 3.02
C GLY A 145 24.21 10.40 1.92
N VAL A 146 24.01 9.15 1.49
CA VAL A 146 23.18 8.81 0.33
C VAL A 146 22.07 7.84 0.72
N TYR A 147 20.88 8.07 0.15
CA TYR A 147 19.78 7.12 0.23
C TYR A 147 19.96 5.98 -0.78
N ILE A 148 19.86 4.74 -0.31
CA ILE A 148 19.96 3.52 -1.11
C ILE A 148 18.60 2.82 -1.06
N GLN A 149 17.89 2.83 -2.20
CA GLN A 149 16.63 2.10 -2.34
C GLN A 149 16.90 0.59 -2.47
N ARG A 150 16.19 -0.20 -1.68
CA ARG A 150 16.12 -1.67 -1.79
C ARG A 150 14.64 -2.09 -1.80
N GLN A 151 14.36 -3.37 -1.55
CA GLN A 151 13.05 -3.97 -1.76
C GLN A 151 12.06 -3.68 -0.63
N LEU A 152 12.54 -3.28 0.55
CA LEU A 152 11.72 -2.91 1.70
C LEU A 152 12.20 -1.61 2.32
N THR A 153 11.37 -0.58 2.33
CA THR A 153 11.60 0.69 3.03
C THR A 153 10.84 0.70 4.34
N ILE A 154 11.53 0.97 5.45
CA ILE A 154 10.89 1.18 6.77
C ILE A 154 10.68 2.67 7.00
N VAL A 155 9.45 3.06 7.33
CA VAL A 155 9.10 4.46 7.66
C VAL A 155 8.47 4.50 9.05
N ILE A 156 9.02 5.30 9.96
CA ILE A 156 8.54 5.43 11.34
C ILE A 156 7.53 6.57 11.44
N THR A 157 6.36 6.28 12.00
CA THR A 157 5.35 7.27 12.40
C THR A 157 4.97 7.09 13.88
N GLY A 158 4.01 7.88 14.38
CA GLY A 158 3.66 7.92 15.81
C GLY A 158 4.74 8.59 16.66
N HIS A 159 5.19 7.93 17.72
CA HIS A 159 6.27 8.42 18.58
C HIS A 159 7.64 8.25 17.90
N LYS A 160 8.04 9.28 17.14
CA LYS A 160 9.26 9.32 16.32
C LYS A 160 10.48 9.82 17.10
N PRO A 161 11.56 9.04 17.27
CA PRO A 161 12.79 9.49 17.93
C PRO A 161 13.69 10.27 16.96
N LEU A 162 13.21 11.43 16.49
CA LEU A 162 13.83 12.21 15.43
C LEU A 162 15.31 12.54 15.69
N GLN A 163 15.64 13.05 16.88
CA GLN A 163 17.01 13.44 17.24
C GLN A 163 17.95 12.23 17.21
N LEU A 164 17.53 11.12 17.82
CA LEU A 164 18.28 9.87 17.85
C LEU A 164 18.54 9.35 16.43
N MET A 165 17.53 9.31 15.57
CA MET A 165 17.68 8.90 14.16
C MET A 165 18.59 9.85 13.37
N MET A 166 18.46 11.16 13.55
CA MET A 166 19.29 12.14 12.84
C MET A 166 20.77 12.06 13.23
N ALA A 167 21.09 11.63 14.45
CA ALA A 167 22.47 11.43 14.90
C ALA A 167 23.15 10.21 14.25
N GLN A 168 22.39 9.30 13.62
CA GLN A 168 22.92 8.08 13.03
C GLN A 168 23.61 8.36 11.68
N LYS A 169 24.85 7.89 11.54
CA LYS A 169 25.60 7.95 10.28
C LYS A 169 25.06 6.97 9.23
N GLU A 170 24.61 5.81 9.69
CA GLU A 170 23.91 4.81 8.89
C GLU A 170 22.52 4.56 9.47
N ARG A 171 21.49 4.45 8.62
CA ARG A 171 20.12 4.10 9.04
C ARG A 171 19.48 3.06 8.13
N LEU A 172 18.59 2.27 8.72
CA LEU A 172 17.73 1.30 8.02
C LEU A 172 16.25 1.70 8.05
N ALA A 173 15.95 2.88 8.58
CA ALA A 173 14.60 3.41 8.69
C ALA A 173 14.59 4.93 8.47
N PHE A 174 13.44 5.40 7.99
CA PHE A 174 13.16 6.80 7.68
C PHE A 174 11.97 7.27 8.52
N ILE A 175 11.62 8.54 8.40
CA ILE A 175 10.57 9.15 9.21
C ILE A 175 9.42 9.63 8.32
N ASP A 176 8.19 9.46 8.81
CA ASP A 176 7.00 10.12 8.31
C ASP A 176 6.92 11.54 8.90
N GLN A 177 7.06 12.55 8.05
CA GLN A 177 6.99 13.94 8.48
C GLN A 177 5.54 14.36 8.78
N ASP A 178 5.36 15.30 9.71
CA ASP A 178 4.09 16.03 9.81
C ASP A 178 3.91 16.93 8.58
N LEU A 179 2.91 16.63 7.75
CA LEU A 179 2.62 17.37 6.53
C LEU A 179 2.39 18.87 6.80
N LEU A 180 1.83 19.23 7.95
CA LEU A 180 1.57 20.64 8.30
C LEU A 180 2.87 21.42 8.53
N LYS A 181 3.98 20.73 8.82
CA LYS A 181 5.30 21.32 9.04
C LYS A 181 6.19 21.32 7.81
N VAL A 182 5.73 20.80 6.68
CA VAL A 182 6.55 20.62 5.48
C VAL A 182 7.17 21.92 4.96
N LYS A 183 6.53 23.08 5.21
CA LYS A 183 7.05 24.39 4.81
C LYS A 183 8.15 24.93 5.73
N THR A 184 8.15 24.52 7.01
CA THR A 184 9.06 25.05 8.04
C THR A 184 10.18 24.07 8.38
N ASP A 185 9.89 22.77 8.33
CA ASP A 185 10.85 21.71 8.52
C ASP A 185 11.26 21.16 7.15
N THR A 186 12.39 21.65 6.66
CA THR A 186 12.93 21.34 5.34
C THR A 186 14.10 20.37 5.40
N LEU A 187 14.21 19.59 6.50
CA LEU A 187 15.22 18.54 6.60
C LEU A 187 15.14 17.60 5.37
N ALA A 188 16.32 17.15 4.95
CA ALA A 188 16.52 16.47 3.67
C ALA A 188 15.61 15.23 3.50
N ALA A 189 15.27 14.92 2.24
CA ALA A 189 14.54 13.71 1.86
C ALA A 189 15.21 12.40 2.36
N SER A 190 16.52 12.46 2.66
CA SER A 190 17.25 11.35 3.30
C SER A 190 16.79 11.01 4.72
N VAL A 191 16.01 11.88 5.35
CA VAL A 191 15.36 11.65 6.65
C VAL A 191 13.88 11.30 6.46
N TYR A 192 13.21 12.01 5.56
CA TYR A 192 11.76 11.92 5.38
C TYR A 192 11.39 11.34 4.02
N GLN A 193 10.67 10.21 4.02
CA GLN A 193 10.18 9.56 2.79
C GLN A 193 8.71 9.87 2.51
N THR A 194 7.94 10.11 3.58
CA THR A 194 6.52 10.47 3.52
C THR A 194 6.25 11.72 4.35
N ALA A 195 5.16 12.41 4.04
CA ALA A 195 4.60 13.48 4.84
C ALA A 195 3.10 13.22 5.01
N SER A 196 2.68 13.02 6.26
CA SER A 196 1.31 12.67 6.58
C SER A 196 0.68 13.65 7.56
N CYS A 197 -0.65 13.81 7.48
CA CYS A 197 -1.44 14.37 8.57
C CYS A 197 -2.85 13.76 8.57
N ARG A 198 -3.59 14.02 9.65
CA ARG A 198 -5.02 13.69 9.69
C ARG A 198 -5.76 14.51 8.64
N TYR A 199 -6.66 13.88 7.90
CA TYR A 199 -7.50 14.54 6.88
C TYR A 199 -8.18 15.81 7.42
N SER A 200 -8.80 15.72 8.60
CA SER A 200 -9.54 16.83 9.22
C SER A 200 -8.69 18.03 9.64
N ARG A 201 -7.36 17.96 9.48
CA ARG A 201 -6.46 19.10 9.71
C ARG A 201 -6.29 19.98 8.48
N LEU A 202 -6.65 19.49 7.30
CA LEU A 202 -6.60 20.24 6.04
C LEU A 202 -7.98 20.45 5.41
N LEU A 203 -8.91 19.53 5.65
CA LEU A 203 -10.20 19.48 4.96
C LEU A 203 -11.34 19.23 5.95
N ASN A 204 -12.49 19.88 5.72
CA ASN A 204 -13.75 19.61 6.41
C ASN A 204 -14.77 18.89 5.51
N TRP A 205 -14.57 18.95 4.19
CA TRP A 205 -15.40 18.25 3.22
C TRP A 205 -15.49 16.75 3.51
N ASN A 206 -16.71 16.20 3.50
CA ASN A 206 -17.00 14.82 3.89
C ASN A 206 -17.32 13.90 2.70
N GLY A 207 -17.17 14.38 1.46
CA GLY A 207 -17.55 13.66 0.24
C GLY A 207 -18.93 14.01 -0.32
N ILE A 208 -19.74 14.80 0.40
CA ILE A 208 -21.06 15.23 -0.06
C ILE A 208 -20.94 16.55 -0.83
N GLY A 209 -21.48 16.58 -2.04
CA GLY A 209 -21.38 17.74 -2.93
C GLY A 209 -19.94 17.99 -3.38
N GLU A 210 -19.70 19.17 -3.95
CA GLU A 210 -18.37 19.54 -4.42
C GLU A 210 -17.48 20.03 -3.28
N ILE A 211 -16.21 19.62 -3.30
CA ILE A 211 -15.19 20.24 -2.46
C ILE A 211 -15.06 21.73 -2.83
N THR A 212 -14.96 22.60 -1.83
CA THR A 212 -14.84 24.04 -2.09
C THR A 212 -13.50 24.36 -2.79
N PRO A 213 -13.44 25.35 -3.69
CA PRO A 213 -12.19 25.75 -4.34
C PRO A 213 -11.08 26.12 -3.34
N SER A 214 -11.45 26.72 -2.20
CA SER A 214 -10.51 27.08 -1.14
C SER A 214 -9.90 25.86 -0.46
N GLU A 215 -10.72 24.85 -0.07
CA GLU A 215 -10.22 23.60 0.52
C GLU A 215 -9.32 22.85 -0.45
N ARG A 216 -9.75 22.74 -1.72
CA ARG A 216 -8.96 22.11 -2.79
C ARG A 216 -7.60 22.79 -2.97
N HIS A 217 -7.58 24.13 -3.03
CA HIS A 217 -6.34 24.90 -3.15
C HIS A 217 -5.43 24.75 -1.92
N HIS A 218 -6.02 24.75 -0.72
CA HIS A 218 -5.29 24.55 0.53
C HIS A 218 -4.59 23.18 0.55
N LEU A 219 -5.30 22.10 0.21
CA LEU A 219 -4.70 20.76 0.09
C LEU A 219 -3.56 20.75 -0.92
N LYS A 220 -3.81 21.22 -2.16
CA LYS A 220 -2.79 21.24 -3.23
C LYS A 220 -1.54 22.01 -2.83
N THR A 221 -1.66 23.06 -2.03
CA THR A 221 -0.52 23.83 -1.52
C THR A 221 0.41 22.99 -0.64
N PHE A 222 -0.14 22.17 0.25
CA PHE A 222 0.66 21.28 1.09
C PHE A 222 1.24 20.10 0.32
N VAL A 223 0.45 19.54 -0.61
CA VAL A 223 0.91 18.47 -1.51
C VAL A 223 2.12 18.94 -2.31
N TYR A 224 2.01 20.08 -2.97
CA TYR A 224 3.09 20.67 -3.76
C TYR A 224 4.35 20.93 -2.92
N ALA A 225 4.20 21.45 -1.70
CA ALA A 225 5.34 21.72 -0.82
C ALA A 225 6.08 20.43 -0.39
N ALA A 226 5.35 19.32 -0.21
CA ALA A 226 5.93 18.01 0.08
C ALA A 226 6.63 17.41 -1.14
N HIS A 227 5.98 17.47 -2.31
CA HIS A 227 6.56 16.96 -3.57
C HIS A 227 7.84 17.68 -3.96
N ARG A 228 7.93 19.00 -3.71
CA ARG A 228 9.18 19.76 -3.89
C ARG A 228 10.36 19.26 -3.07
N GLN A 229 10.09 18.49 -2.02
CA GLN A 229 11.10 17.87 -1.16
C GLN A 229 11.20 16.36 -1.39
N GLY A 230 10.58 15.83 -2.45
CA GLY A 230 10.64 14.41 -2.82
C GLY A 230 9.84 13.48 -1.90
N LYS A 231 8.90 14.02 -1.11
CA LYS A 231 8.12 13.25 -0.12
C LYS A 231 6.78 12.84 -0.72
N LYS A 232 6.35 11.60 -0.50
CA LYS A 232 4.96 11.17 -0.78
C LYS A 232 4.01 11.71 0.28
N VAL A 233 2.79 12.05 -0.12
CA VAL A 233 1.74 12.58 0.76
C VAL A 233 0.70 11.53 1.08
N ARG A 234 0.30 11.48 2.36
CA ARG A 234 -0.80 10.64 2.85
C ARG A 234 -1.70 11.44 3.78
N LEU A 235 -3.01 11.29 3.64
CA LEU A 235 -3.97 11.78 4.63
C LEU A 235 -4.63 10.60 5.31
N TRP A 236 -4.48 10.48 6.63
CA TRP A 236 -5.11 9.40 7.40
C TRP A 236 -6.43 9.85 8.01
N ALA A 237 -7.31 8.89 8.30
CA ALA A 237 -8.71 9.13 8.70
C ALA A 237 -9.49 10.03 7.73
N SER A 238 -9.25 9.90 6.42
CA SER A 238 -10.15 10.41 5.39
C SER A 238 -11.42 9.56 5.31
N PRO A 239 -12.57 10.12 4.88
CA PRO A 239 -13.72 9.29 4.54
C PRO A 239 -13.36 8.19 3.52
N GLU A 240 -13.84 6.97 3.76
CA GLU A 240 -13.62 5.81 2.89
C GLU A 240 -14.69 5.76 1.79
N ASP A 241 -14.62 6.70 0.86
CA ASP A 241 -15.60 6.87 -0.21
C ASP A 241 -14.89 7.11 -1.56
N PRO A 242 -15.35 6.48 -2.67
CA PRO A 242 -14.77 6.66 -3.99
C PRO A 242 -14.67 8.12 -4.47
N VAL A 243 -15.65 8.97 -4.12
CA VAL A 243 -15.65 10.40 -4.49
C VAL A 243 -14.51 11.13 -3.76
N VAL A 244 -14.30 10.81 -2.48
CA VAL A 244 -13.20 11.37 -1.70
C VAL A 244 -11.85 10.85 -2.21
N TRP A 245 -11.72 9.55 -2.44
CA TRP A 245 -10.48 8.97 -2.98
C TRP A 245 -10.11 9.59 -4.32
N GLN A 246 -11.08 9.78 -5.22
CA GLN A 246 -10.87 10.41 -6.52
C GLN A 246 -10.37 11.85 -6.36
N GLU A 247 -11.02 12.64 -5.50
CA GLU A 247 -10.64 14.04 -5.27
C GLU A 247 -9.24 14.17 -4.63
N LEU A 248 -8.89 13.28 -3.71
CA LEU A 248 -7.54 13.23 -3.12
C LEU A 248 -6.47 12.94 -4.19
N LEU A 249 -6.72 11.97 -5.07
CA LEU A 249 -5.83 11.66 -6.21
C LEU A 249 -5.72 12.86 -7.16
N ASP A 250 -6.82 13.55 -7.47
CA ASP A 250 -6.84 14.73 -8.36
C ASP A 250 -6.15 15.95 -7.72
N CYS A 251 -6.04 15.96 -6.40
CA CYS A 251 -5.23 16.90 -5.64
C CYS A 251 -3.74 16.49 -5.51
N GLY A 252 -3.37 15.32 -6.03
CA GLY A 252 -1.99 14.82 -6.03
C GLY A 252 -1.58 14.12 -4.73
N VAL A 253 -2.52 13.74 -3.86
CA VAL A 253 -2.20 12.87 -2.71
C VAL A 253 -1.74 11.52 -3.24
N ASP A 254 -0.54 11.10 -2.84
CA ASP A 254 0.10 9.90 -3.37
C ASP A 254 -0.50 8.61 -2.82
N LEU A 255 -0.81 8.60 -1.52
CA LEU A 255 -1.19 7.41 -0.76
C LEU A 255 -2.61 7.55 -0.20
N ILE A 256 -3.55 6.81 -0.76
CA ILE A 256 -4.92 6.71 -0.28
C ILE A 256 -4.98 5.67 0.85
N ASN A 257 -5.22 6.19 2.05
CA ASN A 257 -5.32 5.43 3.28
C ASN A 257 -6.67 4.71 3.37
N THR A 258 -6.69 3.40 3.62
CA THR A 258 -7.93 2.62 3.75
C THR A 258 -7.77 1.47 4.74
N ASP A 259 -8.81 1.18 5.50
CA ASP A 259 -9.04 -0.08 6.20
C ASP A 259 -9.85 -1.05 5.30
N ARG A 260 -10.48 -0.56 4.21
CA ARG A 260 -11.26 -1.35 3.23
C ARG A 260 -10.44 -1.73 2.00
N ILE A 261 -9.48 -2.63 2.20
CA ILE A 261 -8.47 -2.94 1.18
C ILE A 261 -9.03 -3.45 -0.16
N VAL A 262 -10.15 -4.18 -0.14
CA VAL A 262 -10.79 -4.70 -1.38
C VAL A 262 -11.52 -3.58 -2.13
N GLU A 263 -12.28 -2.73 -1.42
CA GLU A 263 -13.04 -1.64 -2.05
C GLU A 263 -12.12 -0.63 -2.74
N LEU A 264 -11.03 -0.22 -2.07
CA LEU A 264 -10.06 0.68 -2.70
C LEU A 264 -9.32 0.01 -3.87
N LYS A 265 -9.03 -1.30 -3.78
CA LYS A 265 -8.44 -2.04 -4.90
C LYS A 265 -9.34 -1.99 -6.13
N ASP A 266 -10.63 -2.30 -5.97
CA ASP A 266 -11.57 -2.34 -7.08
C ASP A 266 -11.72 -0.96 -7.71
N PHE A 267 -11.77 0.10 -6.89
CA PHE A 267 -11.76 1.49 -7.35
C PHE A 267 -10.50 1.82 -8.19
N LEU A 268 -9.31 1.51 -7.69
CA LEU A 268 -8.05 1.81 -8.39
C LEU A 268 -7.89 0.99 -9.67
N ILE A 269 -8.27 -0.29 -9.68
CA ILE A 269 -8.24 -1.13 -10.89
C ILE A 269 -9.20 -0.57 -11.95
N ARG A 270 -10.42 -0.19 -11.56
CA ARG A 270 -11.38 0.43 -12.49
C ARG A 270 -10.79 1.70 -13.10
N LYS A 271 -10.16 2.56 -12.29
CA LYS A 271 -9.49 3.78 -12.76
C LYS A 271 -8.35 3.47 -13.74
N LEU A 272 -7.49 2.49 -13.44
CA LEU A 272 -6.39 2.08 -14.31
C LEU A 272 -6.89 1.54 -15.66
N ASN A 273 -8.00 0.80 -15.66
CA ASN A 273 -8.60 0.28 -16.89
C ASN A 273 -9.20 1.40 -17.76
N LEU A 274 -9.89 2.37 -17.15
CA LEU A 274 -10.42 3.55 -17.86
C LEU A 274 -9.29 4.40 -18.46
N ALA A 275 -8.15 4.54 -17.78
CA ALA A 275 -6.99 5.26 -18.30
C ALA A 275 -6.33 4.55 -19.49
N LYS A 276 -6.33 3.21 -19.52
CA LYS A 276 -5.78 2.41 -20.63
C LYS A 276 -6.72 2.33 -21.84
N HIS A 277 -8.02 2.40 -21.58
CA HIS A 277 -9.07 2.31 -22.59
C HIS A 277 -10.07 3.47 -22.39
N PRO A 278 -9.71 4.70 -22.75
CA PRO A 278 -10.64 5.82 -22.67
C PRO A 278 -11.81 5.51 -23.61
N VAL A 279 -12.97 5.23 -23.03
CA VAL A 279 -14.21 5.13 -23.81
C VAL A 279 -14.50 6.55 -24.30
N ASN A 280 -14.55 6.74 -25.62
CA ASN A 280 -15.12 7.96 -26.20
C ASN A 280 -16.62 7.96 -25.90
N GLU A 281 -17.02 8.38 -24.70
CA GLU A 281 -18.40 8.78 -24.43
C GLU A 281 -18.66 10.17 -25.04
N ALA A 282 -18.54 10.23 -26.36
CA ALA A 282 -19.28 11.17 -27.17
C ALA A 282 -20.21 10.31 -28.04
N LEU A 283 -21.49 10.65 -28.05
CA LEU A 283 -22.60 10.02 -28.80
C LEU A 283 -23.41 8.96 -28.04
N THR A 284 -24.27 9.42 -27.14
CA THR A 284 -25.72 9.06 -27.14
C THR A 284 -26.54 10.11 -26.37
N PHE A 285 -26.47 11.38 -26.79
CA PHE A 285 -27.63 12.27 -26.65
C PHE A 285 -28.39 12.22 -27.97
N ASN A 286 -29.50 11.50 -27.98
CA ASN A 286 -30.47 11.53 -29.08
C ASN A 286 -31.72 12.30 -28.61
N PRO A 287 -31.82 13.62 -28.86
CA PRO A 287 -33.04 14.36 -28.57
C PRO A 287 -33.87 14.44 -29.85
N LEU A 288 -34.58 13.37 -30.21
CA LEU A 288 -35.61 13.45 -31.25
C LEU A 288 -36.77 12.50 -30.95
N THR A 289 -37.76 13.03 -30.21
CA THR A 289 -39.18 12.83 -30.52
C THR A 289 -39.99 14.02 -29.98
N GLN A 290 -40.05 15.08 -30.79
CA GLN A 290 -41.22 15.96 -30.86
C GLN A 290 -41.97 15.63 -32.16
N ASN A 291 -43.30 15.81 -32.13
CA ASN A 291 -44.34 15.56 -33.15
C ASN A 291 -44.92 14.14 -33.05
N TYR A 292 -46.20 13.91 -32.73
CA TYR A 292 -47.44 14.69 -32.87
C TYR A 292 -48.32 14.58 -31.61
#